data_AF-H3BW01-F1
#
_entry.id   AF-H3BW01-F1
#
_cell.length_a   1.000
_cell.length_b   1.000
_cell.length_c   1.000
_cell.angle_alpha   90.00
_cell.angle_beta   90.00
_cell.angle_gamma   90.00
#
_symmetry.space_group_name_H-M   'P 1'
#
loop_
_entity.id
_entity.type
_entity.pdbx_description
1 polymer ?
#
loop_
_entity_poly.entity_id
_entity_poly.type
_entity_poly.pdbx_seq_one_letter_code
_entity_poly.pdbx_strand_id
1 'polypeptide(L)'
;ILESPHVRDPLPVSSPVSSFSASSVLIVHLQRFEVTPFFSVEKTHEAVSLSTELLLSTNQSAEKTKYSLKSVVNHFGSGVKSGHYVCDGVYRNASPENGNTCWLTYDDDSVKETSVGHVCQQRQTTAYLLFYQKQRKQVPSLAQVQTRQGIF
;
A
#
# COMPACT_ATOMS: atom_id res chain seq x y z
N ILE A 1 -4.42 65.03 1.64
CA ILE A 1 -3.16 64.79 0.90
C ILE A 1 -2.82 63.32 1.08
N LEU A 2 -2.90 62.60 -0.04
CA LEU A 2 -2.54 61.21 -0.38
C LEU A 2 -2.67 60.08 0.66
N GLU A 3 -3.54 59.12 0.29
CA GLU A 3 -3.39 57.70 0.60
C GLU A 3 -2.01 57.19 0.14
N SER A 4 -1.41 56.27 0.91
CA SER A 4 -0.27 55.46 0.47
C SER A 4 -0.71 53.99 0.41
N PRO A 5 -0.74 53.36 -0.78
CA PRO A 5 -1.21 52.00 -0.96
C PRO A 5 0.01 51.06 -0.99
N HIS A 6 0.32 50.39 0.11
CA HIS A 6 1.19 49.20 0.09
C HIS A 6 0.52 48.08 0.89
N VAL A 7 -0.66 47.66 0.43
CA VAL A 7 -1.12 46.30 0.66
C VAL A 7 -0.12 45.41 -0.06
N ARG A 8 0.79 44.80 0.70
CA ARG A 8 1.59 43.70 0.17
C ARG A 8 0.63 42.55 -0.01
N ASP A 9 0.30 42.23 -1.25
CA ASP A 9 -0.37 40.99 -1.58
C ASP A 9 0.40 39.84 -0.91
N PRO A 10 -0.26 38.91 -0.20
CA PRO A 10 0.41 37.73 0.29
C PRO A 10 0.93 36.96 -0.93
N LEU A 11 2.25 36.90 -1.10
CA LEU A 11 2.85 36.02 -2.09
C LEU A 11 2.36 34.60 -1.80
N PRO A 12 1.91 33.83 -2.81
CA PRO A 12 1.57 32.44 -2.61
C PRO A 12 2.83 31.72 -2.10
N VAL A 13 2.80 31.30 -0.85
CA VAL A 13 3.84 30.43 -0.31
C VAL A 13 3.65 29.08 -0.99
N SER A 14 4.33 28.87 -2.11
CA SER A 14 4.45 27.53 -2.69
C SER A 14 5.23 26.71 -1.68
N SER A 15 4.54 25.84 -0.94
CA SER A 15 5.21 24.86 -0.09
C SER A 15 6.17 24.07 -0.98
N PRO A 16 7.46 23.95 -0.64
CA PRO A 16 8.38 23.15 -1.43
C PRO A 16 7.85 21.73 -1.50
N VAL A 17 7.51 21.28 -2.71
CA VAL A 17 7.08 19.91 -2.97
C VAL A 17 8.31 19.04 -2.74
N SER A 18 8.40 18.44 -1.56
CA SER A 18 9.50 17.55 -1.20
C SER A 18 9.65 16.46 -2.26
N SER A 19 10.88 16.25 -2.74
CA SER A 19 11.17 15.18 -3.68
C SER A 19 10.95 13.83 -2.99
N PHE A 20 9.91 13.10 -3.38
CA PHE A 20 9.59 11.81 -2.79
C PHE A 20 10.05 10.71 -3.73
N SER A 21 11.25 10.18 -3.49
CA SER A 21 11.67 8.94 -4.14
C SER A 21 10.82 7.80 -3.62
N ALA A 22 10.21 7.04 -4.52
CA ALA A 22 9.32 5.93 -4.19
C ALA A 22 10.08 4.84 -3.41
N SER A 23 9.77 4.69 -2.11
CA SER A 23 10.38 3.75 -1.18
C SER A 23 10.27 2.29 -1.64
N SER A 24 11.18 1.42 -1.20
CA SER A 24 11.11 -0.01 -1.53
C SER A 24 9.89 -0.71 -0.91
N VAL A 25 9.40 -0.17 0.21
CA VAL A 25 8.21 -0.62 0.91
C VAL A 25 7.28 0.57 1.09
N LEU A 26 6.02 0.38 0.73
CA LEU A 26 4.93 1.32 0.95
C LEU A 26 4.02 0.75 2.04
N ILE A 27 3.71 1.55 3.05
CA ILE A 27 2.75 1.20 4.09
C ILE A 27 1.55 2.11 3.91
N VAL A 28 0.37 1.52 3.67
CA VAL A 28 -0.89 2.23 3.58
C VAL A 28 -1.66 2.00 4.87
N HIS A 29 -1.96 3.07 5.59
CA HIS A 29 -2.79 3.05 6.79
C HIS A 29 -4.21 3.47 6.42
N LEU A 30 -5.18 2.59 6.66
CA LEU A 30 -6.59 2.91 6.54
C LEU A 30 -7.04 3.53 7.86
N GLN A 31 -7.23 4.85 7.86
CA GLN A 31 -7.67 5.61 9.04
C GLN A 31 -9.14 5.28 9.32
N ARG A 32 -9.36 4.26 10.16
CA ARG A 32 -10.69 3.76 10.51
C ARG A 32 -11.23 4.28 11.83
N PHE A 33 -10.65 5.34 12.38
CA PHE A 33 -11.09 5.90 13.65
C PHE A 33 -11.40 7.37 13.47
N GLU A 34 -12.63 7.73 13.77
CA GLU A 34 -13.15 9.08 13.54
C GLU A 34 -13.78 9.61 14.82
N VAL A 35 -13.60 10.91 15.05
CA VAL A 35 -14.27 11.62 16.13
C VAL A 35 -15.65 12.03 15.61
N THR A 36 -16.69 11.57 16.28
CA THR A 36 -18.07 11.91 15.93
C THR A 36 -18.42 13.33 16.39
N PRO A 37 -19.53 13.90 15.90
CA PRO A 37 -20.03 15.19 16.39
C PRO A 37 -20.34 15.22 17.90
N PHE A 38 -20.50 14.06 18.54
CA PHE A 38 -20.76 13.94 19.98
C PHE A 38 -19.47 13.73 20.80
N PHE A 39 -18.31 14.00 20.22
CA PHE A 39 -16.99 13.81 20.85
C PHE A 39 -16.70 12.37 21.29
N SER A 40 -17.40 11.38 20.73
CA SER A 40 -17.03 9.97 20.83
C SER A 40 -16.05 9.62 19.72
N VAL A 41 -15.19 8.61 19.93
CA VAL A 41 -14.39 8.02 18.86
C VAL A 41 -15.04 6.71 18.46
N GLU A 42 -15.28 6.55 17.17
CA GLU A 42 -15.90 5.35 16.61
C GLU A 42 -15.02 4.74 15.53
N LYS A 43 -15.14 3.41 15.39
CA LYS A 43 -14.45 2.67 14.33
C LYS A 43 -15.34 2.63 13.09
N THR A 44 -14.81 3.05 11.94
CA THR A 44 -15.51 2.93 10.66
C THR A 44 -15.38 1.51 10.11
N HIS A 45 -16.51 0.96 9.68
CA HIS A 45 -16.63 -0.38 9.13
C HIS A 45 -16.84 -0.38 7.61
N GLU A 46 -16.57 0.75 6.95
CA GLU A 46 -16.68 0.87 5.50
C GLU A 46 -15.76 -0.14 4.80
N ALA A 47 -16.32 -0.88 3.86
CA ALA A 47 -15.58 -1.88 3.09
C ALA A 47 -14.64 -1.18 2.09
N VAL A 48 -13.35 -1.52 2.15
CA VAL A 48 -12.34 -1.04 1.20
C VAL A 48 -11.82 -2.23 0.39
N SER A 49 -11.96 -2.16 -0.93
CA SER A 49 -11.42 -3.16 -1.86
C SER A 49 -9.90 -3.19 -1.79
N LEU A 50 -9.33 -4.34 -1.41
CA LEU A 50 -7.88 -4.51 -1.31
C LEU A 50 -7.32 -4.92 -2.68
N SER A 51 -6.41 -4.12 -3.22
CA SER A 51 -5.73 -4.43 -4.48
C SER A 51 -4.43 -5.19 -4.23
N THR A 52 -4.18 -6.25 -4.99
CA THR A 52 -2.91 -7.00 -4.96
C THR A 52 -1.77 -6.22 -5.60
N GLU A 53 -2.10 -5.27 -6.47
CA GLU A 53 -1.15 -4.41 -7.17
C GLU A 53 -1.54 -2.93 -7.02
N LEU A 54 -0.55 -2.08 -6.77
CA LEU A 54 -0.74 -0.64 -6.71
C LEU A 54 0.22 0.04 -7.67
N LEU A 55 -0.32 0.96 -8.47
CA LEU A 55 0.44 1.74 -9.43
C LEU A 55 0.46 3.19 -8.98
N LEU A 56 1.63 3.65 -8.51
CA LEU A 56 1.81 5.01 -8.02
C LEU A 56 2.54 5.86 -9.06
N SER A 57 1.91 6.95 -9.47
CA SER A 57 2.55 8.04 -10.20
C SER A 57 3.04 9.10 -9.23
N THR A 58 4.31 9.48 -9.31
CA THR A 58 4.83 10.64 -8.59
C THR A 58 4.74 11.87 -9.48
N ASN A 59 4.40 13.05 -8.94
CA ASN A 59 4.32 14.30 -9.71
C ASN A 59 5.64 14.72 -10.38
N GLN A 60 6.74 14.01 -10.10
CA GLN A 60 8.11 14.34 -10.53
C GLN A 60 8.63 13.39 -11.63
N SER A 61 7.88 12.34 -11.98
CA SER A 61 8.27 11.40 -13.03
C SER A 61 7.03 10.86 -13.74
N ALA A 62 7.06 10.83 -15.08
CA ALA A 62 6.06 10.13 -15.89
C ALA A 62 6.08 8.61 -15.65
N GLU A 63 7.13 8.10 -15.01
CA GLU A 63 7.26 6.70 -14.70
C GLU A 63 6.42 6.29 -13.49
N LYS A 64 5.51 5.34 -13.73
CA LYS A 64 4.68 4.76 -12.69
C LYS A 64 5.45 3.67 -11.96
N THR A 65 5.47 3.74 -10.62
CA THR A 65 6.06 2.70 -9.78
C THR A 65 5.00 1.67 -9.43
N LYS A 66 5.26 0.40 -9.77
CA LYS A 66 4.39 -0.73 -9.45
C LYS A 66 4.79 -1.36 -8.11
N TYR A 67 3.81 -1.63 -7.27
CA TYR A 67 3.94 -2.32 -6.00
C TYR A 67 3.05 -3.54 -5.94
N SER A 68 3.48 -4.56 -5.20
CA SER A 68 2.67 -5.75 -4.89
C SER A 68 2.39 -5.85 -3.40
N LEU A 69 1.16 -6.21 -3.05
CA LEU A 69 0.76 -6.47 -1.68
C LEU A 69 1.57 -7.65 -1.12
N LYS A 70 2.07 -7.50 0.11
CA LYS A 70 2.88 -8.51 0.81
C LYS A 70 2.27 -8.93 2.14
N SER A 71 1.60 -8.03 2.83
CA SER A 71 0.83 -8.38 4.02
C SER A 71 -0.26 -7.36 4.31
N VAL A 72 -1.24 -7.79 5.11
CA VAL A 72 -2.35 -7.00 5.63
C VAL A 72 -2.43 -7.25 7.14
N VAL A 73 -2.30 -6.18 7.93
CA VAL A 73 -2.63 -6.21 9.36
C VAL A 73 -4.08 -5.81 9.49
N ASN A 74 -4.85 -6.64 10.19
CA ASN A 74 -6.27 -6.47 10.38
C ASN A 74 -6.57 -6.15 11.84
N HIS A 75 -7.52 -5.26 12.09
CA HIS A 75 -8.08 -5.01 13.41
C HIS A 75 -9.49 -5.61 13.45
N PHE A 76 -9.68 -6.69 14.20
CA PHE A 76 -10.99 -7.28 14.51
C PHE A 76 -11.58 -6.64 15.77
N GLY A 77 -12.89 -6.42 15.78
CA GLY A 77 -13.58 -5.72 16.87
C GLY A 77 -14.31 -4.46 16.38
N SER A 78 -15.34 -4.07 17.12
CA SER A 78 -16.21 -2.93 16.78
C SER A 78 -15.76 -1.61 17.42
N GLY A 79 -14.90 -1.67 18.44
CA GLY A 79 -14.56 -0.52 19.27
C GLY A 79 -13.16 0.04 19.03
N VAL A 80 -12.92 1.18 19.64
CA VAL A 80 -11.59 1.84 19.70
C VAL A 80 -10.75 1.39 20.90
N LYS A 81 -11.38 0.81 21.91
CA LYS A 81 -10.73 0.42 23.19
C LYS A 81 -10.37 -1.07 23.26
N SER A 82 -10.84 -1.85 22.30
CA SER A 82 -10.74 -3.30 22.32
C SER A 82 -10.79 -3.84 20.90
N GLY A 83 -10.03 -4.90 20.68
CA GLY A 83 -10.02 -5.64 19.44
C GLY A 83 -8.91 -6.66 19.43
N HIS A 84 -8.75 -7.32 18.29
CA HIS A 84 -7.75 -8.34 18.07
C HIS A 84 -7.02 -8.11 16.76
N TYR A 85 -5.68 -8.16 16.79
CA TYR A 85 -4.87 -7.92 15.62
C TYR A 85 -4.40 -9.24 15.02
N VAL A 86 -4.68 -9.43 13.73
CA VAL A 86 -4.28 -10.63 12.97
C VAL A 86 -3.60 -10.18 11.69
N CYS A 87 -2.53 -10.87 11.31
CA CYS A 87 -1.75 -10.54 10.12
C CYS A 87 -1.96 -11.59 9.04
N ASP A 88 -2.30 -11.18 7.82
CA ASP A 88 -2.22 -12.06 6.63
C ASP A 88 -0.98 -11.67 5.83
N GLY A 89 -0.20 -12.64 5.35
CA GLY A 89 1.01 -12.31 4.59
C GLY A 89 1.56 -13.43 3.71
N VAL A 90 2.35 -13.02 2.72
CA VAL A 90 3.06 -13.94 1.82
C VAL A 90 4.11 -14.74 2.59
N TYR A 91 4.06 -16.06 2.47
CA TYR A 91 5.10 -16.94 2.98
C TYR A 91 6.38 -16.81 2.12
N ARG A 92 7.49 -16.41 2.76
CA ARG A 92 8.74 -16.05 2.07
C ARG A 92 9.40 -17.21 1.30
N ASN A 93 9.15 -18.45 1.70
CA ASN A 93 9.78 -19.64 1.12
C ASN A 93 8.88 -20.39 0.12
N ALA A 94 7.76 -19.80 -0.30
CA ALA A 94 6.97 -20.36 -1.39
C ALA A 94 7.82 -20.32 -2.68
N SER A 95 8.10 -21.49 -3.27
CA SER A 95 8.96 -21.58 -4.46
C SER A 95 8.37 -20.74 -5.60
N PRO A 96 9.13 -19.79 -6.17
CA PRO A 96 8.66 -18.99 -7.32
C PRO A 96 8.35 -19.83 -8.56
N GLU A 97 8.89 -21.05 -8.64
CA GLU A 97 8.79 -21.93 -9.81
C GLU A 97 7.36 -22.43 -10.08
N ASN A 98 6.50 -22.40 -9.07
CA ASN A 98 5.13 -22.92 -9.17
C ASN A 98 4.11 -21.80 -9.40
N GLY A 99 4.53 -20.53 -9.42
CA GLY A 99 3.64 -19.36 -9.55
C GLY A 99 2.69 -19.11 -8.36
N ASN A 100 2.61 -20.03 -7.41
CA ASN A 100 1.76 -19.92 -6.23
C ASN A 100 2.51 -19.29 -5.06
N THR A 101 2.23 -18.02 -4.79
CA THR A 101 2.55 -17.42 -3.49
C THR A 101 1.63 -18.04 -2.43
N CYS A 102 2.16 -18.87 -1.53
CA CYS A 102 1.42 -19.31 -0.35
C CYS A 102 1.20 -18.10 0.57
N TRP A 103 -0.05 -17.89 1.00
CA TRP A 103 -0.39 -16.87 1.99
C TRP A 103 -0.72 -17.56 3.31
N LEU A 104 -0.36 -16.92 4.41
CA LEU A 104 -0.64 -17.41 5.75
C LEU A 104 -1.38 -16.33 6.54
N THR A 105 -2.33 -16.76 7.36
CA THR A 105 -2.94 -15.97 8.43
C THR A 105 -2.22 -16.30 9.73
N TYR A 106 -1.66 -15.28 10.36
CA TYR A 106 -0.98 -15.33 11.66
C TYR A 106 -1.90 -14.69 12.71
N ASP A 107 -2.42 -15.53 13.59
CA ASP A 107 -3.34 -15.20 14.66
C ASP A 107 -2.72 -15.68 15.98
N ASP A 108 -1.94 -14.82 16.62
CA ASP A 108 -1.11 -15.13 17.79
C ASP A 108 -0.28 -16.42 17.64
N ASP A 109 -0.66 -17.50 18.33
CA ASP A 109 -0.01 -18.81 18.31
C ASP A 109 -0.49 -19.73 17.18
N SER A 110 -1.56 -19.33 16.48
CA SER A 110 -2.18 -20.06 15.37
C SER A 110 -1.73 -19.52 14.02
N VAL A 111 -1.13 -20.38 13.20
CA VAL A 111 -0.79 -20.09 11.80
C VAL A 111 -1.60 -20.99 10.87
N LYS A 112 -2.32 -20.40 9.91
CA LYS A 112 -3.19 -21.11 8.97
C LYS A 112 -2.91 -20.68 7.54
N GLU A 113 -3.04 -21.61 6.60
CA GLU A 113 -2.94 -21.29 5.17
C GLU A 113 -4.18 -20.51 4.70
N THR A 114 -3.95 -19.58 3.79
CA THR A 114 -4.98 -18.77 3.13
C THR A 114 -4.54 -18.45 1.69
N SER A 115 -5.35 -17.67 0.98
CA SER A 115 -5.02 -17.17 -0.35
C SER A 115 -5.19 -15.66 -0.43
N VAL A 116 -4.48 -15.02 -1.36
CA VAL A 116 -4.64 -13.58 -1.58
C VAL A 116 -6.08 -13.19 -1.92
N GLY A 117 -6.79 -14.02 -2.69
CA GLY A 117 -8.19 -13.78 -3.04
C GLY A 117 -9.10 -13.81 -1.79
N HIS A 118 -8.88 -14.79 -0.91
CA HIS A 118 -9.60 -14.87 0.36
C HIS A 118 -9.30 -13.67 1.26
N VAL A 119 -8.03 -13.26 1.38
CA VAL A 119 -7.62 -12.08 2.14
C VAL A 119 -8.28 -10.81 1.59
N CYS A 120 -8.19 -10.57 0.28
CA CYS A 120 -8.82 -9.42 -0.36
C CYS A 120 -10.34 -9.36 -0.15
N GLN A 121 -11.00 -10.51 -0.13
CA GLN A 121 -12.44 -10.58 0.07
C GLN A 121 -12.84 -10.39 1.55
N GLN A 122 -12.19 -11.08 2.47
CA GLN A 122 -12.61 -11.16 3.88
C GLN A 122 -12.14 -9.97 4.74
N ARG A 123 -11.11 -9.23 4.29
CA ARG A 123 -10.48 -8.18 5.10
C ARG A 123 -10.93 -6.77 4.75
N GLN A 124 -11.94 -6.60 3.90
CA GLN A 124 -12.35 -5.27 3.41
C GLN A 124 -12.76 -4.30 4.54
N THR A 125 -13.35 -4.80 5.63
CA THR A 125 -13.82 -3.99 6.76
C THR A 125 -12.88 -4.01 7.96
N THR A 126 -11.85 -4.86 7.95
CA THR A 126 -10.93 -5.08 9.07
C THR A 126 -9.49 -4.72 8.76
N ALA A 127 -9.10 -4.65 7.48
CA ALA A 127 -7.77 -4.25 7.05
C ALA A 127 -7.43 -2.87 7.61
N TYR A 128 -6.28 -2.76 8.26
CA TYR A 128 -5.85 -1.56 8.97
C TYR A 128 -4.53 -1.03 8.42
N LEU A 129 -3.54 -1.91 8.26
CA LEU A 129 -2.28 -1.58 7.58
C LEU A 129 -2.07 -2.52 6.41
N LEU A 130 -1.71 -1.98 5.25
CA LEU A 130 -1.33 -2.76 4.08
C LEU A 130 0.14 -2.50 3.76
N PHE A 131 0.89 -3.58 3.63
CA PHE A 131 2.31 -3.52 3.26
C PHE A 131 2.47 -3.93 1.81
N TYR A 132 3.03 -3.01 1.04
CA TYR A 132 3.29 -3.14 -0.37
C TYR A 132 4.80 -3.09 -0.62
N GLN A 133 5.31 -3.95 -1.50
CA GLN A 133 6.72 -3.95 -1.89
C GLN A 133 6.85 -3.53 -3.35
N LYS A 134 7.76 -2.59 -3.61
CA LYS A 134 8.08 -2.10 -4.95
C LYS A 134 8.56 -3.27 -5.82
N GLN A 135 7.96 -3.44 -6.99
CA GLN A 135 8.43 -4.41 -7.96
C GLN A 135 9.76 -3.91 -8.54
N ARG A 136 10.77 -4.79 -8.57
CA ARG A 136 12.00 -4.51 -9.33
C ARG A 136 11.63 -4.52 -10.81
N LYS A 137 12.06 -3.49 -11.55
CA LYS A 137 12.03 -3.54 -13.02
C LYS A 137 12.86 -4.75 -13.43
N GLN A 138 12.27 -5.68 -14.18
CA GLN A 138 13.07 -6.73 -14.77
C GLN A 138 14.00 -6.08 -15.79
N VAL A 139 15.30 -6.11 -15.51
CA VAL A 139 16.30 -5.88 -16.54
C VAL A 139 16.26 -7.13 -17.42
N PRO A 140 16.01 -7.01 -18.74
CA PRO A 140 16.05 -8.17 -19.62
C PRO A 140 17.39 -8.88 -19.43
N SER A 141 17.36 -10.17 -19.14
CA SER A 141 18.59 -10.95 -19.08
C SER A 141 19.29 -10.87 -20.44
N LEU A 142 20.59 -10.54 -20.46
CA LEU A 142 21.41 -10.55 -21.69
C LEU A 142 21.37 -11.91 -22.43
N ALA A 143 20.93 -12.98 -21.77
CA ALA A 143 20.74 -14.31 -22.34
C ALA A 143 19.68 -14.41 -23.45
N GLN A 144 18.80 -13.43 -23.65
CA GLN A 144 17.78 -13.47 -24.71
C GLN A 144 18.14 -12.71 -26.01
N VAL A 145 19.28 -12.02 -26.06
CA VAL A 145 19.68 -11.22 -27.25
C VAL A 145 20.52 -12.04 -28.26
N GLN A 146 20.98 -13.24 -27.91
CA GLN A 146 22.01 -13.95 -28.69
C GLN A 146 21.51 -15.18 -29.47
N THR A 147 20.27 -15.18 -29.98
CA THR A 147 19.76 -16.26 -30.85
C THR A 147 19.18 -15.79 -32.18
N ARG A 148 19.50 -14.57 -32.65
CA ARG A 148 19.02 -14.09 -33.96
C ARG A 148 20.08 -13.52 -34.90
N GLN A 149 21.28 -14.10 -34.92
CA GLN A 149 22.17 -13.96 -36.07
C GLN A 149 22.87 -15.29 -36.38
N GLY A 150 22.59 -15.85 -37.54
CA GLY A 150 23.38 -16.93 -38.13
C GLY A 150 22.56 -18.02 -38.83
N ILE A 151 22.05 -17.74 -40.03
CA ILE A 151 22.05 -18.72 -41.13
C ILE A 151 22.31 -17.90 -42.42
N PHE A 152 23.49 -18.09 -43.01
CA PHE A 152 23.79 -17.78 -44.41
C PHE A 152 23.31 -18.94 -45.29
#